data_AF-A0A1F8XD70-F1
#
_entry.id   AF-A0A1F8XD70-F1
#
_cell.length_a   1.000
_cell.length_b   1.000
_cell.length_c   1.000
_cell.angle_alpha   90.00
_cell.angle_beta   90.00
_cell.angle_gamma   90.00
#
_symmetry.space_group_name_H-M   'P 1'
#
loop_
_entity.id
_entity.type
_entity.pdbx_description
1 polymer ?
#
loop_
_entity_poly.entity_id
_entity_poly.type
_entity_poly.pdbx_seq_one_letter_code
_entity_poly.pdbx_strand_id
1 'polypeptide(L)'
;MTRAFRLAVAAFALCGLAATVASATPSTQIWIPSTDIQPYKSFHLGFDTYIRANSNADGSRTAPVVVIGPTVGILPYPKIQAEVGFDVISAGGDLDKYPLYFHGKLGTPEDTLFKASPAIAVGGYNFGTKSGDVRNGELATTQNLVYGLVAKNLPVIGRLSAGYFTGNKKVLLDENGNSDEKGVLLSWDRTLTEISDKLWVAVDYQGTNSALGALSFGASWAFAKNVSVILGYDIYNEKRTGGENTVTMQLDINFP
;
A
#
# COMPACT_ATOMS: atom_id res chain seq x y z
N MET A 1 -13.70 46.77 6.45
CA MET A 1 -13.94 45.52 5.69
C MET A 1 -15.36 45.52 5.17
N THR A 2 -15.53 45.47 3.85
CA THR A 2 -16.84 45.46 3.19
C THR A 2 -17.55 44.13 3.43
N ARG A 3 -18.90 44.14 3.39
CA ARG A 3 -19.73 42.94 3.58
C ARG A 3 -19.38 41.83 2.59
N ALA A 4 -19.00 42.21 1.37
CA ALA A 4 -18.52 41.31 0.32
C ALA A 4 -17.18 40.63 0.68
N PHE A 5 -16.25 41.35 1.32
CA PHE A 5 -14.97 40.78 1.76
C PHE A 5 -15.15 39.75 2.89
N ARG A 6 -16.09 40.01 3.83
CA ARG A 6 -16.42 39.05 4.90
C ARG A 6 -17.11 37.80 4.37
N LEU A 7 -17.99 37.94 3.36
CA LEU A 7 -18.64 36.82 2.68
C LEU A 7 -17.65 36.00 1.85
N ALA A 8 -16.68 36.64 1.17
CA ALA A 8 -15.64 35.95 0.44
C ALA A 8 -14.71 35.15 1.36
N VAL A 9 -14.30 35.71 2.50
CA VAL A 9 -13.48 35.01 3.50
C VAL A 9 -14.27 33.87 4.17
N ALA A 10 -15.55 34.07 4.47
CA ALA A 10 -16.41 33.00 5.00
C ALA A 10 -16.65 31.89 3.96
N ALA A 11 -16.83 32.23 2.68
CA ALA A 11 -16.95 31.25 1.60
C ALA A 11 -15.64 30.48 1.36
N PHE A 12 -14.48 31.14 1.41
CA PHE A 12 -13.18 30.47 1.37
C PHE A 12 -12.94 29.58 2.59
N ALA A 13 -13.35 30.01 3.79
CA ALA A 13 -13.25 29.21 5.01
C ALA A 13 -14.22 28.00 5.00
N LEU A 14 -15.42 28.14 4.43
CA LEU A 14 -16.38 27.03 4.27
C LEU A 14 -15.99 26.07 3.13
N CYS A 15 -15.41 26.56 2.04
CA CYS A 15 -14.88 25.71 0.97
C CYS A 15 -13.62 24.93 1.43
N GLY A 16 -12.77 25.54 2.27
CA GLY A 16 -11.63 24.87 2.89
C GLY A 16 -12.01 23.79 3.91
N LEU A 17 -13.23 23.81 4.44
CA LEU A 17 -13.77 22.79 5.37
C LEU A 17 -14.44 21.60 4.65
N ALA A 18 -14.62 21.67 3.32
CA ALA A 18 -15.23 20.62 2.52
C ALA A 18 -14.27 19.91 1.55
N ALA A 19 -13.03 20.40 1.45
CA ALA A 19 -11.94 19.76 0.71
C ALA A 19 -11.40 18.57 1.52
N THR A 20 -11.85 17.37 1.18
CA THR A 20 -11.25 16.13 1.68
C THR A 20 -9.91 15.94 0.99
N VAL A 21 -8.82 16.01 1.74
CA VAL A 21 -7.47 15.73 1.29
C VAL A 21 -7.43 14.29 0.76
N ALA A 22 -7.15 14.09 -0.54
CA ALA A 22 -6.86 12.78 -1.08
C ALA A 22 -5.61 12.23 -0.39
N SER A 23 -5.79 11.18 0.41
CA SER A 23 -4.72 10.46 1.09
C SER A 23 -4.52 9.11 0.41
N ALA A 24 -3.37 8.50 0.63
CA ALA A 24 -3.18 7.06 0.39
C ALA A 24 -4.29 6.25 1.06
N THR A 25 -4.46 5.01 0.61
CA THR A 25 -5.40 4.11 1.27
C THR A 25 -4.93 3.86 2.71
N PRO A 26 -5.86 3.52 3.61
CA PRO A 26 -5.47 3.12 4.94
C PRO A 26 -4.47 1.98 4.93
N SER A 27 -4.49 1.06 3.95
CA SER A 27 -3.69 -0.17 3.99
C SER A 27 -2.29 -0.07 3.34
N THR A 28 -2.16 0.63 2.22
CA THR A 28 -0.97 0.65 1.35
C THR A 28 -0.70 2.05 0.78
N GLN A 29 0.54 2.28 0.34
CA GLN A 29 0.91 3.47 -0.43
C GLN A 29 0.64 3.23 -1.92
N ILE A 30 1.59 2.63 -2.62
CA ILE A 30 1.39 1.99 -3.94
C ILE A 30 1.77 0.52 -3.84
N TRP A 31 2.98 0.25 -3.36
CA TRP A 31 3.54 -1.10 -3.24
C TRP A 31 3.79 -1.51 -1.79
N ILE A 32 4.22 -0.56 -0.95
CA ILE A 32 4.51 -0.82 0.47
C ILE A 32 3.27 -0.60 1.36
N PRO A 33 3.21 -1.19 2.56
CA PRO A 33 2.18 -0.82 3.55
C PRO A 33 2.26 0.66 3.94
N SER A 34 1.13 1.24 4.36
CA SER A 34 1.08 2.60 4.92
C SER A 34 0.90 2.58 6.44
N THR A 35 1.16 3.71 7.10
CA THR A 35 0.89 3.91 8.54
C THR A 35 -0.54 4.29 8.85
N ASP A 36 -1.35 4.56 7.83
CA ASP A 36 -2.78 4.84 8.00
C ASP A 36 -3.48 3.55 8.46
N ILE A 37 -4.65 3.63 9.09
CA ILE A 37 -5.35 2.44 9.60
C ILE A 37 -6.84 2.59 9.34
N GLN A 38 -7.48 1.50 8.93
CA GLN A 38 -8.90 1.46 8.68
C GLN A 38 -9.68 1.87 9.94
N PRO A 39 -10.58 2.86 9.85
CA PRO A 39 -11.38 3.28 10.99
C PRO A 39 -12.26 2.16 11.56
N TYR A 40 -12.55 2.24 12.86
CA TYR A 40 -13.38 1.25 13.56
C TYR A 40 -14.73 1.04 12.87
N LYS A 41 -15.06 -0.24 12.59
CA LYS A 41 -16.27 -0.68 11.87
C LYS A 41 -16.40 -0.24 10.43
N SER A 42 -15.43 0.47 9.88
CA SER A 42 -15.40 0.79 8.46
C SER A 42 -14.73 -0.33 7.69
N PHE A 43 -15.26 -0.61 6.49
CA PHE A 43 -14.70 -1.60 5.58
C PHE A 43 -13.98 -0.89 4.44
N HIS A 44 -12.93 -1.52 3.94
CA HIS A 44 -12.20 -1.10 2.77
C HIS A 44 -12.14 -2.29 1.81
N LEU A 45 -12.50 -2.08 0.55
CA LEU A 45 -12.32 -3.05 -0.52
C LEU A 45 -11.23 -2.53 -1.45
N GLY A 46 -10.15 -3.29 -1.55
CA GLY A 46 -9.10 -3.09 -2.54
C GLY A 46 -9.30 -4.00 -3.74
N PHE A 47 -8.99 -3.48 -4.92
CA PHE A 47 -8.86 -4.24 -6.16
C PHE A 47 -7.62 -3.73 -6.87
N ASP A 48 -6.57 -4.54 -6.93
CA ASP A 48 -5.31 -4.18 -7.57
C ASP A 48 -5.08 -5.09 -8.75
N THR A 49 -4.54 -4.53 -9.83
CA THR A 49 -4.07 -5.30 -10.97
C THR A 49 -2.68 -4.84 -11.38
N TYR A 50 -1.75 -5.78 -11.44
CA TYR A 50 -0.36 -5.57 -11.84
C TYR A 50 -0.15 -6.18 -13.23
N ILE A 51 -0.18 -5.34 -14.25
CA ILE A 51 -0.10 -5.75 -15.65
C ILE A 51 1.35 -5.63 -16.11
N ARG A 52 1.93 -6.71 -16.64
CA ARG A 52 3.30 -6.68 -17.18
C ARG A 52 3.40 -5.68 -18.33
N ALA A 53 4.28 -4.70 -18.16
CA ALA A 53 4.53 -3.64 -19.13
C ALA A 53 5.20 -4.17 -20.40
N ASN A 54 5.99 -5.23 -20.28
CA ASN A 54 6.75 -5.85 -21.37
C ASN A 54 6.45 -7.34 -21.51
N SER A 55 6.85 -7.89 -22.65
CA SER A 55 6.91 -9.35 -22.85
C SER A 55 8.20 -9.87 -22.24
N ASN A 56 8.20 -11.15 -21.85
CA ASN A 56 9.39 -11.84 -21.39
C ASN A 56 10.41 -11.98 -22.53
N ALA A 57 11.66 -12.32 -22.19
CA ALA A 57 12.74 -12.47 -23.16
C ALA A 57 12.48 -13.52 -24.26
N ASP A 58 11.66 -14.53 -23.96
CA ASP A 58 11.24 -15.57 -24.91
C ASP A 58 10.01 -15.18 -25.77
N GLY A 59 9.52 -13.95 -25.63
CA GLY A 59 8.34 -13.42 -26.32
C GLY A 59 7.00 -13.80 -25.68
N SER A 60 7.00 -14.58 -24.60
CA SER A 60 5.77 -14.89 -23.86
C SER A 60 5.29 -13.70 -23.03
N ARG A 61 4.02 -13.72 -22.59
CA ARG A 61 3.48 -12.76 -21.62
C ARG A 61 3.09 -13.46 -20.34
N THR A 62 3.67 -13.02 -19.23
CA THR A 62 3.23 -13.43 -17.90
C THR A 62 1.84 -12.85 -17.62
N ALA A 63 0.97 -13.65 -17.02
CA ALA A 63 -0.36 -13.22 -16.62
C ALA A 63 -0.28 -12.04 -15.62
N PRO A 64 -1.28 -11.13 -15.62
CA PRO A 64 -1.36 -10.09 -14.62
C PRO A 64 -1.58 -10.71 -13.24
N VAL A 65 -1.08 -10.03 -12.20
CA VAL A 65 -1.46 -10.36 -10.82
C VAL A 65 -2.68 -9.53 -10.47
N VAL A 66 -3.72 -10.18 -9.96
CA VAL A 66 -4.94 -9.54 -9.47
C VAL A 66 -5.06 -9.83 -7.98
N VAL A 67 -5.26 -8.78 -7.20
CA VAL A 67 -5.43 -8.82 -5.74
C VAL A 67 -6.78 -8.21 -5.40
N ILE A 68 -7.63 -8.93 -4.68
CA ILE A 68 -8.96 -8.43 -4.28
C ILE A 68 -9.19 -8.83 -2.84
N GLY A 69 -9.50 -7.87 -1.98
CA GLY A 69 -9.60 -8.17 -0.56
C GLY A 69 -10.32 -7.12 0.26
N PRO A 70 -11.17 -7.53 1.23
CA PRO A 70 -11.69 -6.63 2.22
C PRO A 70 -10.72 -6.47 3.41
N THR A 71 -10.71 -5.26 3.97
CA THR A 71 -10.06 -4.92 5.24
C THR A 71 -11.08 -4.24 6.16
N VAL A 72 -11.02 -4.49 7.46
CA VAL A 72 -11.93 -3.89 8.45
C VAL A 72 -11.17 -3.35 9.66
N GLY A 73 -11.55 -2.18 10.14
CA GLY A 73 -11.03 -1.61 11.39
C GLY A 73 -11.71 -2.22 12.62
N ILE A 74 -10.93 -2.71 13.58
CA ILE A 74 -11.44 -3.54 14.69
C ILE A 74 -11.32 -2.90 16.08
N LEU A 75 -10.58 -1.80 16.23
CA LEU A 75 -10.40 -1.13 17.54
C LEU A 75 -11.13 0.22 17.62
N PRO A 76 -11.91 0.47 18.69
CA PRO A 76 -12.66 1.72 18.87
C PRO A 76 -11.83 2.87 19.46
N TYR A 77 -10.51 2.69 19.64
CA TYR A 77 -9.68 3.65 20.36
C TYR A 77 -9.04 4.66 19.40
N PRO A 78 -9.03 5.97 19.73
CA PRO A 78 -8.50 7.00 18.85
C PRO A 78 -6.96 7.02 18.78
N LYS A 79 -6.27 6.54 19.83
CA LYS A 79 -4.80 6.54 19.90
C LYS A 79 -4.14 5.25 19.42
N ILE A 80 -4.90 4.16 19.43
CA ILE A 80 -4.43 2.83 19.06
C ILE A 80 -5.51 2.21 18.19
N GLN A 81 -5.22 2.08 16.90
CA GLN A 81 -6.13 1.54 15.91
C GLN A 81 -5.57 0.22 15.39
N ALA A 82 -6.45 -0.67 14.93
CA ALA A 82 -6.02 -1.88 14.27
C ALA A 82 -7.02 -2.26 13.18
N GLU A 83 -6.49 -2.96 12.18
CA GLU A 83 -7.25 -3.52 11.07
C GLU A 83 -6.81 -4.96 10.81
N VAL A 84 -7.73 -5.74 10.24
CA VAL A 84 -7.48 -7.09 9.74
C VAL A 84 -8.22 -7.28 8.43
N GLY A 85 -7.71 -8.17 7.59
CA GLY A 85 -8.31 -8.46 6.31
C GLY A 85 -7.76 -9.74 5.69
N PHE A 86 -8.20 -9.97 4.46
CA PHE A 86 -7.63 -11.01 3.61
C PHE A 86 -7.71 -10.57 2.16
N ASP A 87 -6.80 -11.12 1.36
CA ASP A 87 -6.75 -10.95 -0.09
C ASP A 87 -6.95 -12.30 -0.77
N VAL A 88 -7.63 -12.25 -1.91
CA VAL A 88 -7.64 -13.29 -2.92
C VAL A 88 -6.68 -12.84 -4.02
N ILE A 89 -5.58 -13.56 -4.18
CA ILE A 89 -4.55 -13.28 -5.18
C ILE A 89 -4.59 -14.35 -6.26
N SER A 90 -4.66 -13.91 -7.52
CA SER A 90 -4.50 -14.76 -8.71
C SER A 90 -3.39 -14.19 -9.57
N ALA A 91 -2.46 -15.04 -9.98
CA ALA A 91 -1.31 -14.67 -10.81
C ALA A 91 -1.16 -15.57 -12.04
N GLY A 92 -2.10 -16.49 -12.27
CA GLY A 92 -2.05 -17.46 -13.35
C GLY A 92 -1.02 -18.55 -13.08
N GLY A 93 -1.44 -19.66 -12.49
CA GLY A 93 -0.58 -20.81 -12.25
C GLY A 93 -1.02 -21.67 -11.07
N ASP A 94 -0.12 -22.52 -10.60
CA ASP A 94 -0.42 -23.46 -9.51
C ASP A 94 -0.66 -22.81 -8.15
N LEU A 95 -0.15 -21.59 -7.93
CA LEU A 95 -0.39 -20.83 -6.69
C LEU A 95 -1.85 -20.41 -6.54
N ASP A 96 -2.60 -20.29 -7.65
CA ASP A 96 -4.02 -19.93 -7.64
C ASP A 96 -4.91 -21.03 -7.03
N LYS A 97 -4.36 -22.23 -6.78
CA LYS A 97 -5.02 -23.29 -5.97
C LYS A 97 -5.09 -22.93 -4.49
N TYR A 98 -4.29 -21.95 -4.04
CA TYR A 98 -4.19 -21.47 -2.66
C TYR A 98 -4.26 -19.93 -2.61
N PRO A 99 -5.34 -19.32 -3.14
CA PRO A 99 -5.34 -17.90 -3.46
C PRO A 99 -5.56 -16.99 -2.24
N LEU A 100 -5.81 -17.56 -1.06
CA LEU A 100 -6.15 -16.80 0.15
C LEU A 100 -4.90 -16.41 0.94
N TYR A 101 -4.77 -15.11 1.23
CA TYR A 101 -3.70 -14.49 2.01
C TYR A 101 -4.32 -13.60 3.08
N PHE A 102 -3.81 -13.66 4.31
CA PHE A 102 -4.30 -12.80 5.40
C PHE A 102 -3.34 -11.64 5.67
N HIS A 103 -3.88 -10.59 6.28
CA HIS A 103 -3.11 -9.43 6.73
C HIS A 103 -3.77 -8.76 7.94
N GLY A 104 -2.97 -7.94 8.61
CA GLY A 104 -3.46 -7.06 9.66
C GLY A 104 -2.35 -6.18 10.20
N LYS A 105 -2.73 -5.11 10.89
CA LYS A 105 -1.79 -4.20 11.52
C LYS A 105 -2.41 -3.44 12.68
N LEU A 106 -1.53 -2.94 13.52
CA LEU A 106 -1.80 -2.12 14.69
C LEU A 106 -0.96 -0.85 14.57
N GLY A 107 -1.48 0.27 15.01
CA GLY A 107 -0.68 1.48 15.05
C GLY A 107 -1.36 2.67 15.68
N THR A 108 -0.64 3.78 15.63
CA THR A 108 -0.99 5.04 16.28
C THR A 108 -0.92 6.15 15.23
N PRO A 109 -2.01 6.89 14.96
CA PRO A 109 -1.96 8.01 14.02
C PRO A 109 -1.00 9.11 14.49
N GLU A 110 -0.56 9.95 13.55
CA GLU A 110 0.29 11.10 13.84
C GLU A 110 -0.35 12.00 14.92
N ASP A 111 0.47 12.62 15.77
CA ASP A 111 0.07 13.52 16.86
C ASP A 111 -0.82 12.92 17.99
N THR A 112 -1.12 11.62 17.96
CA THR A 112 -2.02 11.00 18.97
C THR A 112 -1.34 10.55 20.26
N LEU A 113 -0.06 10.17 20.20
CA LEU A 113 0.74 9.79 21.38
C LEU A 113 1.16 11.02 22.17
N PHE A 114 1.70 12.01 21.47
CA PHE A 114 2.03 13.34 21.97
C PHE A 114 2.09 14.30 20.78
N LYS A 115 2.02 15.61 21.02
CA LYS A 115 2.11 16.61 19.95
C LYS A 115 3.43 16.42 19.17
N ALA A 116 3.35 16.38 17.85
CA ALA A 116 4.44 16.10 16.93
C ALA A 116 4.91 14.63 16.87
N SER A 117 4.28 13.69 17.58
CA SER A 117 4.60 12.26 17.42
C SER A 117 4.35 11.81 15.98
N PRO A 118 5.24 11.00 15.37
CA PRO A 118 4.97 10.44 14.06
C PRO A 118 3.82 9.42 14.13
N ALA A 119 3.25 9.09 12.97
CA ALA A 119 2.42 7.89 12.84
C ALA A 119 3.32 6.65 12.92
N ILE A 120 2.83 5.58 13.55
CA ILE A 120 3.56 4.33 13.73
C ILE A 120 2.63 3.18 13.38
N ALA A 121 3.10 2.20 12.61
CA ALA A 121 2.39 0.96 12.34
C ALA A 121 3.32 -0.25 12.49
N VAL A 122 2.78 -1.33 13.04
CA VAL A 122 3.37 -2.66 13.04
C VAL A 122 2.32 -3.62 12.50
N GLY A 123 2.70 -4.40 11.50
CA GLY A 123 1.74 -5.26 10.82
C GLY A 123 2.39 -6.44 10.11
N GLY A 124 1.56 -7.17 9.40
CA GLY A 124 2.00 -8.23 8.51
C GLY A 124 0.98 -8.50 7.41
N TYR A 125 1.48 -9.05 6.32
CA TYR A 125 0.70 -9.31 5.11
C TYR A 125 1.26 -10.50 4.35
N ASN A 126 0.51 -10.94 3.33
CA ASN A 126 0.79 -12.14 2.53
C ASN A 126 0.97 -13.40 3.41
N PHE A 127 0.14 -13.53 4.45
CA PHE A 127 0.03 -14.77 5.22
C PHE A 127 -0.80 -15.79 4.44
N GLY A 128 -0.15 -16.54 3.54
CA GLY A 128 -0.81 -17.51 2.67
C GLY A 128 -1.21 -18.82 3.34
N THR A 129 -1.98 -19.63 2.62
CA THR A 129 -2.53 -20.91 3.09
C THR A 129 -1.71 -22.15 2.71
N LYS A 130 -0.65 -21.98 1.91
CA LYS A 130 0.24 -23.07 1.47
C LYS A 130 1.67 -22.84 1.94
N SER A 131 2.13 -23.68 2.85
CA SER A 131 3.55 -23.75 3.23
C SER A 131 4.33 -24.66 2.28
N GLY A 132 5.58 -24.30 2.04
CA GLY A 132 6.54 -25.07 1.25
C GLY A 132 7.91 -24.41 1.27
N ASP A 133 8.88 -25.07 0.64
CA ASP A 133 10.21 -24.56 0.36
C ASP A 133 10.43 -24.40 -1.14
N VAL A 134 10.43 -23.16 -1.62
CA VAL A 134 10.56 -22.85 -3.07
C VAL A 134 11.90 -23.33 -3.61
N ARG A 135 12.93 -23.44 -2.76
CA ARG A 135 14.26 -23.97 -3.13
C ARG A 135 14.21 -25.44 -3.53
N ASN A 136 13.22 -26.18 -3.02
CA ASN A 136 12.99 -27.59 -3.35
C ASN A 136 11.98 -27.77 -4.49
N GLY A 137 11.53 -26.69 -5.12
CA GLY A 137 10.44 -26.71 -6.12
C GLY A 137 9.06 -26.92 -5.51
N GLU A 138 8.90 -26.73 -4.20
CA GLU A 138 7.60 -26.83 -3.54
C GLU A 138 6.79 -25.53 -3.73
N LEU A 139 5.48 -25.67 -3.95
CA LEU A 139 4.57 -24.53 -3.96
C LEU A 139 4.44 -23.92 -2.57
N ALA A 140 4.53 -22.60 -2.48
CA ALA A 140 4.37 -21.86 -1.24
C ALA A 140 3.72 -20.49 -1.48
N THR A 141 2.73 -20.15 -0.65
CA THR A 141 2.08 -18.83 -0.59
C THR A 141 2.38 -18.11 0.73
N THR A 142 3.10 -18.73 1.65
CA THR A 142 3.44 -18.18 2.97
C THR A 142 4.64 -17.23 2.92
N GLN A 143 4.51 -16.10 2.23
CA GLN A 143 5.54 -15.05 2.25
C GLN A 143 5.68 -14.46 3.66
N ASN A 144 4.58 -14.35 4.40
CA ASN A 144 4.52 -14.04 5.84
C ASN A 144 5.34 -12.81 6.22
N LEU A 145 5.10 -11.68 5.55
CA LEU A 145 5.81 -10.45 5.85
C LEU A 145 5.34 -9.89 7.18
N VAL A 146 6.28 -9.42 7.98
CA VAL A 146 6.07 -8.66 9.20
C VAL A 146 6.92 -7.40 9.12
N TYR A 147 6.34 -6.26 9.48
CA TYR A 147 7.01 -4.97 9.32
C TYR A 147 6.73 -4.02 10.48
N GLY A 148 7.62 -3.03 10.61
CA GLY A 148 7.38 -1.80 11.36
C GLY A 148 7.63 -0.60 10.45
N LEU A 149 6.77 0.41 10.54
CA LEU A 149 6.80 1.61 9.70
C LEU A 149 6.49 2.85 10.55
N VAL A 150 7.20 3.93 10.27
CA VAL A 150 6.98 5.24 10.89
C VAL A 150 6.78 6.25 9.77
N ALA A 151 5.82 7.18 9.94
CA ALA A 151 5.60 8.24 8.98
C ALA A 151 5.40 9.60 9.65
N LYS A 152 5.82 10.66 8.96
CA LYS A 152 5.64 12.04 9.41
C LYS A 152 5.25 12.93 8.25
N ASN A 153 4.14 13.65 8.40
CA ASN A 153 3.75 14.68 7.46
C ASN A 153 4.53 15.97 7.73
N LEU A 154 5.26 16.43 6.70
CA LEU A 154 5.99 17.68 6.74
C LEU A 154 5.20 18.75 5.97
N PRO A 155 4.98 19.95 6.55
CA PRO A 155 4.29 21.03 5.85
C PRO A 155 4.91 21.30 4.47
N VAL A 156 4.08 21.41 3.45
CA VAL A 156 4.46 21.64 2.03
C VAL A 156 5.19 20.47 1.36
N ILE A 157 6.03 19.73 2.08
CA ILE A 157 6.84 18.65 1.51
C ILE A 157 6.00 17.39 1.27
N GLY A 158 5.03 17.11 2.14
CA GLY A 158 4.27 15.86 2.15
C GLY A 158 4.76 14.90 3.22
N ARG A 159 4.30 13.65 3.15
CA ARG A 159 4.60 12.61 4.13
C ARG A 159 5.83 11.82 3.71
N LEU A 160 6.72 11.61 4.68
CA LEU A 160 7.84 10.68 4.56
C LEU A 160 7.57 9.48 5.44
N SER A 161 7.78 8.27 4.91
CA SER A 161 7.67 7.02 5.64
C SER A 161 8.97 6.23 5.58
N ALA A 162 9.35 5.62 6.68
CA ALA A 162 10.52 4.74 6.76
C ALA A 162 10.26 3.57 7.71
N GLY A 163 10.74 2.39 7.33
CA GLY A 163 10.47 1.16 8.04
C GLY A 163 11.38 0.02 7.64
N TYR A 164 11.09 -1.15 8.19
CA TYR A 164 11.81 -2.38 7.92
C TYR A 164 10.85 -3.55 7.95
N PHE A 165 11.07 -4.54 7.09
CA PHE A 165 10.30 -5.77 7.07
C PHE A 165 11.21 -7.00 7.13
N THR A 166 10.62 -8.12 7.53
CA THR A 166 11.19 -9.46 7.38
C THR A 166 10.07 -10.41 6.96
N GLY A 167 10.41 -11.53 6.33
CA GLY A 167 9.43 -12.54 5.89
C GLY A 167 10.00 -13.95 5.88
N ASN A 168 9.40 -14.83 5.07
CA ASN A 168 9.75 -16.24 5.02
C ASN A 168 10.97 -16.51 4.12
N LYS A 169 12.07 -16.92 4.76
CA LYS A 169 13.35 -17.32 4.15
C LYS A 169 13.29 -18.44 3.12
N LYS A 170 12.20 -19.21 3.09
CA LYS A 170 11.98 -20.32 2.15
C LYS A 170 11.23 -19.91 0.89
N VAL A 171 10.67 -18.70 0.88
CA VAL A 171 9.78 -18.20 -0.17
C VAL A 171 10.36 -16.93 -0.79
N LEU A 172 10.87 -16.02 0.03
CA LEU A 172 11.50 -14.78 -0.40
C LEU A 172 12.98 -15.02 -0.68
N LEU A 173 13.28 -15.29 -1.95
CA LEU A 173 14.60 -15.70 -2.41
C LEU A 173 15.14 -14.73 -3.47
N ASP A 174 16.45 -14.55 -3.51
CA ASP A 174 17.16 -13.87 -4.59
C ASP A 174 17.26 -14.74 -5.86
N GLU A 175 17.84 -14.19 -6.92
CA GLU A 175 18.05 -14.88 -8.20
C GLU A 175 18.92 -16.15 -8.12
N ASN A 176 19.64 -16.34 -7.01
CA ASN A 176 20.51 -17.48 -6.73
C ASN A 176 19.83 -18.52 -5.84
N GLY A 177 18.58 -18.28 -5.42
CA GLY A 177 17.84 -19.13 -4.49
C GLY A 177 18.26 -18.97 -3.03
N ASN A 178 19.05 -17.95 -2.70
CA ASN A 178 19.38 -17.61 -1.31
C ASN A 178 18.27 -16.77 -0.70
N SER A 179 18.17 -16.82 0.63
CA SER A 179 17.21 -16.02 1.37
C SER A 179 17.46 -14.52 1.20
N ASP A 180 16.45 -13.78 0.75
CA ASP A 180 16.44 -12.32 0.69
C ASP A 180 15.09 -11.82 1.20
N GLU A 181 14.83 -12.10 2.47
CA GLU A 181 13.50 -12.01 3.08
C GLU A 181 13.21 -10.70 3.80
N LYS A 182 14.13 -9.73 3.75
CA LYS A 182 14.10 -8.57 4.64
C LYS A 182 14.70 -7.34 3.98
N GLY A 183 14.26 -6.18 4.43
CA GLY A 183 14.91 -4.93 4.10
C GLY A 183 14.07 -3.71 4.40
N VAL A 184 14.46 -2.59 3.80
CA VAL A 184 13.88 -1.28 4.11
C VAL A 184 12.55 -1.07 3.40
N LEU A 185 11.68 -0.30 4.03
CA LEU A 185 10.48 0.27 3.43
C LEU A 185 10.65 1.79 3.46
N LEU A 186 10.52 2.46 2.32
CA LEU A 186 10.65 3.91 2.24
C LEU A 186 9.52 4.45 1.38
N SER A 187 8.91 5.58 1.77
CA SER A 187 8.02 6.31 0.87
C SER A 187 8.11 7.81 1.04
N TRP A 188 7.74 8.49 -0.03
CA TRP A 188 7.28 9.86 -0.02
C TRP A 188 5.91 9.92 -0.70
N ASP A 189 4.96 10.59 -0.07
CA ASP A 189 3.65 10.80 -0.66
C ASP A 189 3.07 12.18 -0.32
N ARG A 190 2.23 12.71 -1.21
CA ARG A 190 1.65 14.05 -1.03
C ARG A 190 0.37 14.24 -1.83
N THR A 191 -0.60 14.92 -1.21
CA THR A 191 -1.72 15.55 -1.91
C THR A 191 -1.28 16.87 -2.55
N LEU A 192 -1.46 17.00 -3.86
CA LEU A 192 -1.09 18.20 -4.63
C LEU A 192 -2.26 19.19 -4.62
N THR A 193 -2.54 19.78 -3.46
CA THR A 193 -3.65 20.72 -3.23
C THR A 193 -3.55 21.99 -4.08
N GLU A 194 -2.35 22.33 -4.55
CA GLU A 194 -2.12 23.39 -5.53
C GLU A 194 -2.74 23.10 -6.91
N ILE A 195 -3.00 21.83 -7.23
CA ILE A 195 -3.65 21.38 -8.47
C ILE A 195 -5.09 20.95 -8.17
N SER A 196 -5.27 20.05 -7.21
CA SER A 196 -6.58 19.57 -6.76
C SER A 196 -6.44 18.81 -5.46
N ASP A 197 -7.36 19.01 -4.52
CA ASP A 197 -7.45 18.20 -3.29
C ASP A 197 -7.76 16.72 -3.58
N LYS A 198 -8.13 16.38 -4.82
CA LYS A 198 -8.39 15.01 -5.28
C LYS A 198 -7.16 14.28 -5.80
N LEU A 199 -6.06 15.00 -6.03
CA LEU A 199 -4.84 14.47 -6.63
C LEU A 199 -3.82 14.16 -5.54
N TRP A 200 -3.45 12.90 -5.42
CA TRP A 200 -2.36 12.42 -4.57
C TRP A 200 -1.29 11.75 -5.41
N VAL A 201 -0.03 11.87 -5.02
CA VAL A 201 1.11 11.25 -5.69
C VAL A 201 2.01 10.57 -4.69
N ALA A 202 2.70 9.51 -5.11
CA ALA A 202 3.68 8.84 -4.28
C ALA A 202 4.82 8.22 -5.06
N VAL A 203 5.91 8.02 -4.33
CA VAL A 203 7.04 7.16 -4.66
C VAL A 203 7.32 6.31 -3.44
N ASP A 204 7.39 5.00 -3.59
CA ASP A 204 7.76 4.08 -2.52
C ASP A 204 8.75 3.01 -2.97
N TYR A 205 9.40 2.37 -2.00
CA TYR A 205 10.47 1.42 -2.23
C TYR A 205 10.44 0.31 -1.19
N GLN A 206 10.43 -0.93 -1.68
CA GLN A 206 10.64 -2.14 -0.89
C GLN A 206 12.02 -2.74 -1.21
N GLY A 207 12.93 -2.67 -0.23
CA GLY A 207 14.31 -3.12 -0.38
C GLY A 207 14.46 -4.63 -0.19
N THR A 208 14.63 -5.36 -1.28
CA THR A 208 14.98 -6.78 -1.37
C THR A 208 15.19 -7.13 -2.85
N ASN A 209 15.93 -8.17 -3.18
CA ASN A 209 16.02 -8.75 -4.53
C ASN A 209 15.11 -9.98 -4.70
N SER A 210 14.21 -10.23 -3.75
CA SER A 210 13.13 -11.21 -3.91
C SER A 210 12.03 -10.69 -4.83
N ALA A 211 11.03 -11.54 -5.11
CA ALA A 211 9.89 -11.21 -5.97
C ALA A 211 9.04 -9.99 -5.50
N LEU A 212 9.31 -9.47 -4.30
CA LEU A 212 8.61 -8.31 -3.71
C LEU A 212 9.42 -7.01 -3.77
N GLY A 213 10.66 -7.06 -4.24
CA GLY A 213 11.51 -5.89 -4.28
C GLY A 213 11.17 -4.97 -5.44
N ALA A 214 10.73 -3.75 -5.16
CA ALA A 214 10.40 -2.79 -6.20
C ALA A 214 10.59 -1.33 -5.75
N LEU A 215 10.86 -0.47 -6.73
CA LEU A 215 10.61 0.97 -6.68
C LEU A 215 9.30 1.23 -7.43
N SER A 216 8.33 1.83 -6.75
CA SER A 216 7.03 2.15 -7.35
C SER A 216 6.72 3.64 -7.26
N PHE A 217 5.99 4.13 -8.26
CA PHE A 217 5.55 5.52 -8.29
C PHE A 217 4.23 5.66 -9.05
N GLY A 218 3.45 6.67 -8.73
CA GLY A 218 2.11 6.80 -9.29
C GLY A 218 1.33 7.99 -8.76
N ALA A 219 0.08 8.06 -9.22
CA ALA A 219 -0.88 9.08 -8.82
C ALA A 219 -2.24 8.43 -8.53
N SER A 220 -2.93 8.96 -7.52
CA SER A 220 -4.30 8.64 -7.18
C SER A 220 -5.23 9.80 -7.50
N TRP A 221 -6.41 9.47 -8.00
CA TRP A 221 -7.50 10.42 -8.16
C TRP A 221 -8.73 10.00 -7.35
N ALA A 222 -9.18 10.87 -6.45
CA ALA A 222 -10.41 10.67 -5.69
C ALA A 222 -11.66 11.06 -6.51
N PHE A 223 -12.46 10.07 -6.90
CA PHE A 223 -13.72 10.27 -7.62
C PHE A 223 -14.87 10.62 -6.66
N ALA A 224 -14.84 10.05 -5.45
CA ALA A 224 -15.75 10.35 -4.35
C ALA A 224 -14.99 10.39 -3.03
N LYS A 225 -15.66 10.78 -1.94
CA LYS A 225 -15.05 10.78 -0.59
C LYS A 225 -14.51 9.42 -0.15
N ASN A 226 -15.06 8.36 -0.72
CA ASN A 226 -14.80 6.98 -0.37
C ASN A 226 -14.37 6.14 -1.58
N VAL A 227 -14.10 6.76 -2.74
CA VAL A 227 -13.69 6.04 -3.96
C VAL A 227 -12.51 6.75 -4.60
N SER A 228 -11.40 6.03 -4.77
CA SER A 228 -10.20 6.49 -5.48
C SER A 228 -9.69 5.43 -6.44
N VAL A 229 -8.92 5.88 -7.43
CA VAL A 229 -8.16 5.00 -8.32
C VAL A 229 -6.72 5.46 -8.34
N ILE A 230 -5.80 4.52 -8.13
CA ILE A 230 -4.36 4.69 -8.32
C ILE A 230 -3.97 4.17 -9.71
N LEU A 231 -3.16 4.94 -10.43
CA LEU A 231 -2.40 4.47 -11.57
C LEU A 231 -0.91 4.63 -11.24
N GLY A 232 -0.17 3.54 -11.33
CA GLY A 232 1.25 3.51 -10.98
C GLY A 232 2.08 2.61 -11.89
N TYR A 233 3.38 2.62 -11.61
CA TYR A 233 4.37 1.80 -12.29
C TYR A 233 5.35 1.24 -11.26
N ASP A 234 5.64 -0.06 -11.35
CA ASP A 234 6.55 -0.77 -10.45
C ASP A 234 7.77 -1.24 -11.23
N ILE A 235 8.95 -0.84 -10.76
CA ILE A 235 10.25 -1.27 -11.27
C ILE A 235 10.82 -2.29 -10.28
N TYR A 236 10.86 -3.56 -10.67
CA TYR A 236 11.40 -4.61 -9.80
C TYR A 236 12.92 -4.47 -9.64
N ASN A 237 13.41 -4.67 -8.41
CA ASN A 237 14.82 -4.58 -8.07
C ASN A 237 15.64 -5.66 -8.80
N GLU A 238 15.08 -6.86 -8.92
CA GLU A 238 15.66 -7.98 -9.64
C GLU A 238 14.62 -8.58 -10.59
N LYS A 239 14.91 -8.49 -11.89
CA LYS A 239 14.02 -8.94 -12.95
C LYS A 239 13.82 -10.46 -12.93
N ARG A 240 14.83 -11.22 -12.53
CA ARG A 240 14.76 -12.69 -12.49
C ARG A 240 13.82 -13.23 -11.40
N THR A 241 13.60 -12.48 -10.33
CA THR A 241 12.71 -12.85 -9.24
C THR A 241 11.37 -12.13 -9.32
N GLY A 242 11.35 -10.82 -9.59
CA GLY A 242 10.13 -10.01 -9.69
C GLY A 242 9.42 -10.09 -11.05
N GLY A 243 10.15 -10.41 -12.11
CA GLY A 243 9.66 -10.42 -13.50
C GLY A 243 9.77 -9.06 -14.18
N GLU A 244 9.09 -8.92 -15.33
CA GLU A 244 8.98 -7.62 -16.03
C GLU A 244 8.24 -6.60 -15.18
N ASN A 245 8.66 -5.33 -15.25
CA ASN A 245 7.98 -4.19 -14.61
C ASN A 245 6.47 -4.19 -14.87
N THR A 246 5.71 -3.66 -13.91
CA THR A 246 4.24 -3.64 -13.96
C THR A 246 3.69 -2.23 -14.07
N VAL A 247 2.60 -2.09 -14.83
CA VAL A 247 1.66 -0.98 -14.65
C VAL A 247 0.64 -1.47 -13.63
N THR A 248 0.43 -0.70 -12.57
CA THR A 248 -0.56 -1.02 -11.55
C THR A 248 -1.78 -0.10 -11.66
N MET A 249 -2.97 -0.69 -11.56
CA MET A 249 -4.22 0.04 -11.38
C MET A 249 -4.89 -0.50 -10.12
N GLN A 250 -5.17 0.38 -9.17
CA GLN A 250 -5.77 0.01 -7.88
C GLN A 250 -7.06 0.80 -7.70
N LEU A 251 -8.15 0.10 -7.37
CA LEU A 251 -9.44 0.69 -7.04
C LEU A 251 -9.72 0.49 -5.57
N ASP A 252 -10.01 1.62 -4.91
CA ASP A 252 -10.23 1.67 -3.48
C ASP A 252 -11.64 2.12 -3.18
N ILE A 253 -12.35 1.34 -2.36
CA ILE A 253 -13.70 1.70 -1.92
C ILE A 253 -13.80 1.56 -0.42
N ASN A 254 -14.12 2.66 0.26
CA ASN A 254 -14.38 2.69 1.70
C ASN A 254 -15.90 2.66 1.97
N PHE A 255 -16.31 1.83 2.92
CA PHE A 255 -17.70 1.70 3.37
C PHE A 255 -17.79 2.08 4.87
N PRO A 256 -18.79 2.88 5.26
CA PRO A 256 -19.04 3.23 6.65
C PRO A 256 -19.55 2.05 7.50
#